data_AF-A0A3D0XBF0-F1
#
_entry.id   AF-A0A3D0XBF0-F1
#
_cell.length_a   1.000
_cell.length_b   1.000
_cell.length_c   1.000
_cell.angle_alpha   90.00
_cell.angle_beta   90.00
_cell.angle_gamma   90.00
#
_symmetry.space_group_name_H-M   'P 1'
#
loop_
_entity.id
_entity.type
_entity.pdbx_description
1 polymer ?
#
loop_
_entity_poly.entity_id
_entity_poly.type
_entity_poly.pdbx_seq_one_letter_code
_entity_poly.pdbx_strand_id
1 'polypeptide(L)' 'MNISEIKRNLGKKVLYDSSEYVLTGCTIRRNIITGQFYYQAELQDVEANSSLIITALDKVEERSFGIESENTS' A
#
# COMPACT_ATOMS: atom_id res chain seq x y z
N MET A 1 -2.38 -5.32 -3.66
CA MET A 1 -3.61 -4.86 -2.97
C MET A 1 -4.66 -4.60 -4.04
N ASN A 2 -5.95 -4.81 -3.76
CA ASN A 2 -7.01 -4.52 -4.72
C ASN A 2 -7.55 -3.09 -4.53
N ILE A 3 -8.05 -2.46 -5.61
CA ILE A 3 -8.61 -1.09 -5.57
C ILE A 3 -9.78 -0.95 -4.58
N SER A 4 -10.58 -2.00 -4.38
CA SER A 4 -11.69 -2.02 -3.42
C SER A 4 -11.23 -1.83 -1.96
N GLU A 5 -9.94 -2.02 -1.69
CA GLU A 5 -9.35 -2.04 -0.36
C GLU A 5 -8.73 -0.69 0.03
N ILE A 6 -8.59 0.24 -0.92
CA ILE A 6 -7.93 1.52 -0.70
C ILE A 6 -8.61 2.31 0.41
N LYS A 7 -9.94 2.48 0.33
CA LYS A 7 -10.67 3.32 1.29
C LYS A 7 -10.50 2.86 2.74
N ARG A 8 -10.40 1.54 2.98
CA ARG A 8 -10.19 1.02 4.33
C ARG A 8 -8.74 1.12 4.81
N ASN A 9 -7.78 1.26 3.89
CA ASN A 9 -6.34 1.27 4.16
C ASN A 9 -5.70 2.67 4.05
N LEU A 10 -6.39 3.68 3.52
CA LEU A 10 -5.91 5.07 3.51
C LEU A 10 -5.60 5.54 4.94
N GLY A 11 -4.40 6.13 5.10
CA GLY A 11 -3.85 6.57 6.38
C GLY A 11 -3.35 5.44 7.28
N LYS A 12 -3.37 4.18 6.84
CA LYS A 12 -2.90 3.02 7.61
C LYS A 12 -1.58 2.48 7.07
N LYS A 13 -0.90 1.72 7.92
CA LYS A 13 0.29 0.96 7.55
C LYS A 13 -0.05 -0.17 6.59
N VAL A 14 0.74 -0.26 5.53
CA VAL A 14 0.71 -1.31 4.49
C VAL A 14 2.13 -1.81 4.27
N LEU A 15 2.28 -2.92 3.55
CA LEU A 15 3.58 -3.49 3.23
C LEU A 15 3.92 -3.25 1.76
N TYR A 16 5.17 -2.87 1.50
CA TYR A 16 5.76 -2.80 0.17
C TYR A 16 7.21 -3.26 0.27
N ASP A 17 7.59 -4.27 -0.52
CA ASP A 17 8.93 -4.86 -0.50
C ASP A 17 9.41 -5.23 0.93
N SER A 18 8.53 -5.92 1.69
CA SER A 18 8.73 -6.31 3.09
C SER A 18 8.92 -5.18 4.10
N SER A 19 8.75 -3.91 3.69
CA SER A 19 8.89 -2.73 4.55
C SER A 19 7.55 -2.05 4.79
N GLU A 20 7.39 -1.41 5.95
CA GLU A 20 6.15 -0.71 6.33
C GLU A 20 6.10 0.71 5.78
N TYR A 21 4.97 1.08 5.21
CA TYR A 21 4.68 2.44 4.73
C TYR A 21 3.26 2.84 5.12
N VAL A 22 2.97 4.14 5.16
CA VAL A 22 1.59 4.63 5.25
C VAL A 22 1.03 4.81 3.84
N LEU A 23 -0.12 4.21 3.55
CA LEU A 23 -0.84 4.46 2.30
C LEU A 23 -1.54 5.83 2.36
N THR A 24 -1.03 6.82 1.66
CA THR A 24 -1.56 8.20 1.69
C THR A 24 -2.49 8.50 0.53
N GLY A 25 -2.35 7.78 -0.58
CA GLY A 25 -3.15 8.03 -1.78
C GLY A 25 -3.17 6.88 -2.78
N CYS A 26 -4.10 6.96 -3.73
CA CYS A 26 -4.17 6.07 -4.88
C CYS A 26 -4.59 6.85 -6.12
N THR A 27 -3.83 6.74 -7.22
CA THR A 27 -4.11 7.43 -8.48
C THR A 27 -4.43 6.42 -9.58
N ILE A 28 -5.53 6.63 -10.30
CA ILE A 28 -5.78 5.93 -11.55
C ILE A 28 -4.97 6.57 -12.69
N ARG A 29 -4.28 5.73 -13.45
CA ARG A 29 -3.51 6.13 -14.64
C ARG A 29 -3.98 5.35 -15.84
N ARG A 30 -3.74 5.90 -17.02
CA ARG A 30 -3.96 5.23 -18.30
C ARG A 30 -2.61 5.04 -18.98
N ASN A 31 -2.26 3.80 -19.31
CA ASN A 31 -1.09 3.51 -20.13
C ASN A 31 -1.35 4.06 -21.54
N ILE A 32 -0.46 4.93 -22.03
CA ILE A 32 -0.64 5.60 -23.32
C ILE A 32 -0.47 4.65 -24.52
N ILE A 33 0.30 3.57 -24.36
CA ILE A 33 0.60 2.60 -25.42
C ILE A 33 -0.51 1.55 -25.50
N THR A 34 -0.88 0.94 -24.37
CA THR A 34 -1.89 -0.13 -24.33
C THR A 34 -3.31 0.39 -24.17
N GLY A 35 -3.48 1.65 -23.78
CA GLY A 35 -4.78 2.26 -23.47
C GLY A 35 -5.42 1.78 -22.16
N GLN A 36 -4.80 0.82 -21.47
CA GLN A 36 -5.34 0.18 -20.27
C GLN A 36 -5.16 1.06 -19.03
N PHE A 37 -6.11 0.96 -18.10
CA PHE A 37 -6.02 1.62 -16.80
C PHE A 37 -5.23 0.78 -15.80
N TYR A 38 -4.46 1.45 -14.95
CA TYR A 38 -3.77 0.85 -13.81
C TYR A 38 -3.79 1.81 -12.63
N TYR A 39 -3.55 1.27 -11.44
CA TYR A 39 -3.58 2.02 -10.19
C TYR A 39 -2.18 2.15 -9.60
N GLN A 40 -1.84 3.36 -9.17
CA GLN A 40 -0.62 3.64 -8.42
C GLN A 40 -0.98 3.94 -6.97
N ALA A 41 -0.23 3.37 -6.03
CA ALA A 41 -0.26 3.73 -4.62
C ALA A 41 0.78 4.82 -4.33
N GLU A 42 0.41 5.78 -3.49
CA GLU A 42 1.32 6.72 -2.85
C GLU A 42 1.59 6.24 -1.43
N LEU A 43 2.87 6.03 -1.12
CA LEU A 43 3.35 5.46 0.12
C LEU A 43 4.28 6.45 0.80
N GLN A 44 4.02 6.74 2.07
CA GLN A 44 4.89 7.56 2.91
C GLN A 44 5.75 6.67 3.79
N ASP A 45 7.06 6.92 3.78
CA ASP A 45 8.01 6.24 4.67
C ASP A 45 7.71 6.60 6.14
N VAL A 46 7.66 5.57 7.00
CA VAL A 46 7.31 5.73 8.42
C VAL A 46 8.42 6.36 9.26
N GLU A 47 9.69 6.19 8.86
CA GLU A 47 10.86 6.72 9.56
C GLU A 47 11.28 8.08 8.96
N ALA A 48 11.15 8.22 7.64
CA ALA A 48 11.49 9.42 6.89
C ALA A 48 10.22 10.09 6.34
N ASN A 49 9.43 10.71 7.23
CA ASN A 49 8.12 11.34 6.93
C ASN A 49 8.05 12.26 5.69
N SER A 50 9.17 12.75 5.16
CA SER A 50 9.22 13.57 3.94
C SER A 50 9.44 12.77 2.64
N SER A 51 9.65 11.45 2.73
CA SER A 51 9.90 10.57 1.60
C SER A 51 8.62 9.89 1.13
N LEU A 52 8.32 10.05 -0.15
CA LEU A 52 7.18 9.42 -0.82
C LEU A 52 7.66 8.47 -1.91
N ILE A 53 7.02 7.30 -1.98
CA ILE A 53 7.20 6.31 -3.03
C ILE A 53 5.89 6.19 -3.80
N ILE A 54 5.99 6.21 -5.14
CA ILE A 54 4.88 5.90 -6.03
C ILE A 54 5.15 4.54 -6.65
N THR A 55 4.26 3.57 -6.41
CA THR A 55 4.40 2.20 -6.92
C THR A 55 3.09 1.67 -7.49
N ALA A 56 3.14 0.54 -8.19
CA ALA A 56 1.95 -0.14 -8.67
C ALA A 56 1.16 -0.71 -7.48
N LEU A 57 -0.16 -0.54 -7.48
CA LEU A 57 -1.01 -0.95 -6.34
C LEU A 57 -1.00 -2.47 -6.10
N ASP A 58 -0.80 -3.26 -7.15
CA ASP A 58 -0.72 -4.72 -7.08
C ASP A 58 0.49 -5.21 -6.27
N LYS A 59 1.55 -4.39 -6.12
CA LYS A 59 2.74 -4.68 -5.31
C LYS A 59 2.61 -4.31 -3.83
N VAL A 60 1.52 -3.65 -3.43
CA VAL A 60 1.28 -3.26 -2.04
C VAL A 60 0.46 -4.33 -1.36
N GLU A 61 0.76 -4.68 -0.12
CA GLU A 61 0.01 -5.69 0.63
C GLU A 61 -0.65 -5.07 1.87
N GLU A 62 -1.83 -5.57 2.23
CA GLU A 62 -2.45 -5.17 3.49
C GLU A 62 -1.62 -5.72 4.65
N ARG A 63 -1.44 -4.90 5.68
CA ARG A 63 -0.80 -5.36 6.91
C ARG A 63 -1.74 -6.33 7.62
N SER A 64 -1.49 -7.63 7.42
CA SER A 64 -2.15 -8.67 8.20
C SER A 64 -1.65 -8.54 9.63
N PHE A 65 -2.52 -8.15 10.57
CA PHE A 65 -2.19 -8.34 11.98
C PHE A 65 -2.21 -9.84 12.22
N GLY A 66 -1.02 -10.46 12.30
CA GLY A 66 -0.91 -11.78 12.87
C GLY A 66 -1.57 -11.73 14.24
N ILE A 67 -2.56 -12.59 14.46
CA ILE A 67 -2.97 -12.91 15.82
C ILE A 67 -1.72 -13.54 16.41
N GLU A 68 -0.96 -12.80 17.22
CA GLU A 68 -0.01 -13.42 18.13
C GLU A 68 -0.87 -14.31 19.02
N SER A 69 -0.90 -15.60 18.70
CA SER A 69 -1.42 -16.61 19.60
C SER A 69 -0.57 -16.53 20.85
N GLU A 70 -1.16 -15.94 21.91
CA GLU A 70 -0.68 -16.02 23.27
C GLU A 70 -0.49 -17.51 23.61
N ASN A 71 0.73 -18.02 23.41
CA ASN A 71 1.15 -19.25 24.05
C ASN A 71 1.32 -18.93 25.54
N THR A 72 0.23 -19.08 26.27
CA THR A 72 0.23 -19.30 27.71
C THR A 72 1.12 -20.50 27.99
N SER A 73 2.23 -20.26 28.69
CA SER A 73 3.02 -21.29 29.38
C SER A 73 2.73 -21.22 30.87
#